data_AF-A0A2A6LMI1-F1
#
_entry.id   AF-A0A2A6LMI1-F1
#
_cell.length_a   1.000
_cell.length_b   1.000
_cell.length_c   1.000
_cell.angle_alpha   90.00
_cell.angle_beta   90.00
_cell.angle_gamma   90.00
#
_symmetry.space_group_name_H-M   'P 1'
#
loop_
_entity.id
_entity.type
_entity.pdbx_description
1 polymer ?
#
loop_
_entity_poly.entity_id
_entity_poly.type
_entity_poly.pdbx_seq_one_letter_code
_entity_poly.pdbx_strand_id
1 'polypeptide(L)'
;MPRDSIHFAKSFGICAMLAGLILGLAFPFDANAETADRRNSNANSPRISVAEAQALRNAIERQFIVDSRLKDIGSVRLTIHIKLARDGQIVGNPDVQVTGGGERAQKSLTDSGLRAVRRAAPFTMLPKDKYDAWKEVVFNFDTSALTQ
;
A
#
# COMPACT_ATOMS: atom_id res chain seq x y z
N MET A 1 -23.13 62.29 -1.64
CA MET A 1 -22.10 63.32 -1.37
C MET A 1 -22.31 63.82 0.06
N PRO A 2 -21.29 64.15 0.87
CA PRO A 2 -19.86 63.82 0.76
C PRO A 2 -19.15 63.49 2.11
N ARG A 3 -17.91 63.02 2.00
CA ARG A 3 -16.71 63.29 2.84
C ARG A 3 -16.69 62.78 4.29
N ASP A 4 -15.83 61.81 4.60
CA ASP A 4 -14.36 61.95 4.79
C ASP A 4 -13.97 63.02 5.81
N SER A 5 -13.21 62.57 6.82
CA SER A 5 -11.88 63.07 7.19
C SER A 5 -11.69 62.88 8.69
N ILE A 6 -10.84 61.93 9.10
CA ILE A 6 -9.44 62.18 9.48
C ILE A 6 -9.36 63.22 10.59
N HIS A 7 -8.87 62.85 11.77
CA HIS A 7 -7.86 63.59 12.53
C HIS A 7 -7.54 62.77 13.81
N PHE A 8 -6.32 62.26 14.01
CA PHE A 8 -5.04 62.94 14.19
C PHE A 8 -4.70 63.05 15.68
N ALA A 9 -3.53 62.51 16.03
CA ALA A 9 -2.69 62.91 17.17
C ALA A 9 -3.21 62.53 18.58
N LYS A 10 -2.40 62.31 19.61
CA LYS A 10 -0.95 62.43 19.88
C LYS A 10 -0.77 61.89 21.31
N SER A 11 0.35 61.23 21.61
CA SER A 11 1.25 61.54 22.73
C SER A 11 2.13 60.33 23.04
N PHE A 12 3.42 60.44 22.73
CA PHE A 12 4.49 60.92 23.63
C PHE A 12 4.88 59.87 24.67
N GLY A 13 6.12 59.39 24.57
CA GLY A 13 6.69 58.54 25.61
C GLY A 13 7.98 57.88 25.18
N ILE A 14 8.99 58.67 24.87
CA ILE A 14 10.39 58.24 24.80
C ILE A 14 10.76 57.66 26.17
N CYS A 15 11.39 56.49 26.22
CA CYS A 15 12.51 56.27 27.13
C CYS A 15 13.24 54.94 26.91
N ALA A 16 14.56 55.10 26.78
CA ALA A 16 15.58 54.23 27.35
C ALA A 16 15.66 52.78 26.83
N MET A 17 16.58 52.62 25.87
CA MET A 17 17.34 51.39 25.71
C MET A 17 17.93 50.96 27.05
N LEU A 18 17.55 49.78 27.52
CA LEU A 18 18.36 48.97 28.42
C LEU A 18 18.38 47.54 27.89
N ALA A 19 19.59 47.00 27.83
CA ALA A 19 19.97 45.78 27.16
C ALA A 19 19.15 44.57 27.63
N GLY A 20 18.55 43.89 26.64
CA GLY A 20 17.94 42.58 26.80
C GLY A 20 18.31 41.72 25.58
N LEU A 21 19.39 40.95 25.74
CA LEU A 21 19.72 39.71 25.02
C LEU A 21 18.72 39.29 23.93
N ILE A 22 18.95 39.67 22.66
CA ILE A 22 18.31 38.98 21.54
C ILE A 22 19.02 37.64 21.40
N LEU A 23 18.53 36.64 22.14
CA LEU A 23 18.64 35.25 21.74
C LEU A 23 17.94 35.18 20.38
N GLY A 24 18.72 35.09 19.31
CA GLY A 24 18.24 34.87 17.97
C GLY A 24 17.50 33.53 17.90
N LEU A 25 16.24 33.50 18.31
CA LEU A 25 15.27 32.53 17.83
C LEU A 25 14.92 32.95 16.39
N ALA A 26 15.89 32.76 15.50
CA ALA A 26 15.60 32.47 14.12
C ALA A 26 14.67 31.26 14.16
N PHE A 27 13.39 31.49 13.88
CA PHE A 27 12.38 30.46 13.68
C PHE A 27 13.00 29.32 12.84
N PRO A 28 13.28 28.15 13.45
CA PRO A 28 13.67 27.01 12.66
C PRO A 28 12.39 26.50 12.00
N PHE A 29 12.27 26.82 10.71
CA PHE A 29 11.83 25.87 9.69
C PHE A 29 10.84 24.79 10.19
N ASP A 30 9.56 25.10 10.05
CA ASP A 30 8.47 24.12 10.17
C ASP A 30 8.58 23.13 8.99
N ALA A 31 9.34 22.06 9.19
CA ALA A 31 9.31 20.86 8.36
C ALA A 31 10.06 19.72 9.07
N ASN A 32 9.40 19.12 10.05
CA ASN A 32 9.58 17.70 10.29
C ASN A 32 8.31 17.00 9.85
N ALA A 33 8.36 16.58 8.58
CA ALA A 33 7.56 15.50 8.08
C ALA A 33 7.75 14.31 9.03
N GLU A 34 6.71 13.98 9.79
CA GLU A 34 6.58 12.64 10.33
C GLU A 34 6.23 11.72 9.16
N THR A 35 7.24 11.40 8.35
CA THR A 35 7.26 10.14 7.63
C THR A 35 7.32 9.07 8.70
N ALA A 36 6.15 8.66 9.18
CA ALA A 36 5.95 7.34 9.72
C ALA A 36 6.44 6.38 8.65
N ASP A 37 7.66 5.91 8.87
CA ASP A 37 8.28 4.72 8.35
C ASP A 37 7.22 3.62 8.29
N ARG A 38 6.47 3.56 7.19
CA ARG A 38 6.02 2.29 6.65
C ARG A 38 7.31 1.59 6.29
N ARG A 39 7.89 0.94 7.29
CA ARG A 39 8.92 -0.08 7.14
C ARG A 39 8.26 -1.13 6.25
N ASN A 40 8.41 -0.90 4.96
CA ASN A 40 7.94 -1.76 3.89
C ASN A 40 8.73 -3.05 4.10
N SER A 41 8.06 -4.05 4.64
CA SER A 41 8.58 -5.41 4.88
C SER A 41 8.88 -6.14 3.56
N ASN A 42 9.51 -5.47 2.60
CA ASN A 42 9.80 -5.97 1.27
C ASN A 42 11.17 -5.50 0.76
N ALA A 43 12.10 -5.22 1.69
CA ALA A 43 13.40 -4.64 1.37
C ALA A 43 14.45 -5.65 0.88
N ASN A 44 14.10 -6.92 0.60
CA ASN A 44 15.08 -7.88 0.07
C ASN A 44 14.55 -8.86 -0.99
N SER A 45 13.42 -8.56 -1.61
CA SER A 45 12.92 -9.30 -2.77
C SER A 45 13.47 -8.60 -4.02
N PRO A 46 14.20 -9.29 -4.92
CA PRO A 46 14.63 -8.65 -6.16
C PRO A 46 13.38 -8.17 -6.87
N ARG A 47 13.38 -6.89 -7.26
CA ARG A 47 12.11 -6.22 -7.57
C ARG A 47 11.60 -6.69 -8.92
N ILE A 48 10.61 -7.58 -8.89
CA ILE A 48 9.76 -7.88 -10.03
C ILE A 48 9.27 -6.56 -10.63
N SER A 49 9.26 -6.43 -11.96
CA SER A 49 8.77 -5.20 -12.58
C SER A 49 7.27 -5.05 -12.37
N VAL A 50 6.75 -3.81 -12.44
CA VAL A 50 5.31 -3.55 -12.29
C VAL A 50 4.49 -4.37 -13.29
N ALA A 51 4.95 -4.45 -14.54
CA ALA A 51 4.29 -5.22 -15.59
C ALA A 51 4.30 -6.74 -15.31
N GLU A 52 5.41 -7.29 -14.81
CA GLU A 52 5.53 -8.70 -14.45
C GLU A 52 4.61 -9.04 -13.26
N ALA A 53 4.61 -8.20 -12.22
CA ALA A 53 3.72 -8.35 -11.06
C ALA A 53 2.25 -8.29 -11.47
N GLN A 54 1.90 -7.38 -12.39
CA GLN A 54 0.55 -7.24 -12.92
C GLN A 54 0.16 -8.43 -13.80
N ALA A 55 1.06 -8.94 -14.64
CA ALA A 55 0.81 -10.13 -15.44
C ALA A 55 0.50 -11.36 -14.56
N LEU A 56 1.25 -11.50 -13.46
CA LEU A 56 1.08 -12.57 -12.49
C LEU A 56 -0.24 -12.44 -11.72
N ARG A 57 -0.53 -11.24 -11.22
CA ARG A 57 -1.84 -10.90 -10.63
C ARG A 57 -2.99 -11.23 -11.57
N ASN A 58 -2.95 -10.74 -12.80
CA ASN A 58 -4.00 -10.94 -13.79
C ASN A 58 -4.21 -12.42 -14.10
N ALA A 59 -3.14 -13.23 -14.13
CA ALA A 59 -3.26 -14.67 -14.37
C ALA A 59 -4.00 -15.38 -13.24
N ILE A 60 -3.74 -15.00 -11.99
CA ILE A 60 -4.46 -15.54 -10.83
C ILE A 60 -5.90 -15.05 -10.82
N GLU A 61 -6.14 -13.74 -11.03
CA GLU A 61 -7.48 -13.13 -11.01
C GLU A 61 -8.41 -13.75 -12.06
N ARG A 62 -7.92 -14.05 -13.26
CA ARG A 62 -8.71 -14.74 -14.30
C ARG A 62 -9.22 -16.11 -13.88
N GLN A 63 -8.53 -16.78 -12.95
CA GLN A 63 -8.92 -18.10 -12.44
C GLN A 63 -9.70 -18.01 -11.13
N PHE A 64 -9.89 -16.80 -10.61
CA PHE A 64 -10.44 -16.55 -9.28
C PHE A 64 -11.96 -16.52 -9.34
N ILE A 65 -12.61 -17.48 -8.66
CA ILE A 65 -14.07 -17.63 -8.67
C ILE A 65 -14.59 -17.40 -7.25
N VAL A 66 -15.29 -16.29 -7.04
CA VAL A 66 -15.84 -15.89 -5.74
C VAL A 66 -17.33 -16.18 -5.70
N ASP A 67 -17.82 -16.79 -4.61
CA ASP A 67 -19.26 -16.82 -4.35
C ASP A 67 -19.68 -15.49 -3.72
N SER A 68 -20.10 -14.55 -4.56
CA SER A 68 -20.53 -13.20 -4.15
C SER A 68 -21.76 -13.18 -3.25
N ARG A 69 -22.45 -14.31 -3.07
CA ARG A 69 -23.61 -14.43 -2.16
C ARG A 69 -23.22 -14.58 -0.69
N LEU A 70 -21.93 -14.78 -0.40
CA LEU A 70 -21.45 -14.87 0.97
C LEU A 70 -21.42 -13.47 1.61
N LYS A 71 -22.04 -13.34 2.79
CA LYS A 71 -21.97 -12.11 3.59
C LYS A 71 -20.52 -11.78 3.95
N ASP A 72 -20.23 -10.48 4.02
CA ASP A 72 -18.94 -9.91 4.45
C ASP A 72 -17.74 -10.30 3.59
N ILE A 73 -17.97 -10.88 2.41
CA ILE A 73 -16.89 -11.33 1.53
C ILE A 73 -16.04 -10.17 1.00
N GLY A 74 -16.63 -8.98 0.86
CA GLY A 74 -15.91 -7.75 0.47
C GLY A 74 -15.07 -7.13 1.59
N SER A 75 -15.16 -7.64 2.83
CA SER A 75 -14.34 -7.19 3.96
C SER A 75 -13.12 -8.10 4.23
N VAL A 76 -12.93 -9.12 3.40
CA VAL A 76 -11.81 -10.06 3.53
C VAL A 76 -10.58 -9.53 2.81
N ARG A 77 -9.41 -9.71 3.41
CA ARG A 77 -8.12 -9.44 2.76
C ARG A 77 -7.39 -10.76 2.62
N LEU A 78 -6.91 -11.04 1.41
CA LEU A 78 -6.25 -12.28 1.06
C LEU A 78 -4.78 -12.01 0.72
N THR A 79 -3.88 -12.70 1.41
CA THR A 79 -2.44 -12.69 1.11
C THR A 79 -2.04 -14.07 0.61
N ILE A 80 -1.52 -14.14 -0.61
CA ILE A 80 -1.07 -15.37 -1.27
C ILE A 80 0.44 -15.33 -1.41
N HIS A 81 1.14 -16.34 -0.91
CA HIS A 81 2.57 -16.51 -1.08
C HIS A 81 2.83 -17.78 -1.90
N ILE A 82 3.59 -17.64 -3.00
CA ILE A 82 3.98 -18.74 -3.87
C ILE A 82 5.47 -18.74 -4.17
N LYS A 83 6.00 -19.94 -4.37
CA LYS A 83 7.34 -20.20 -4.90
C LYS A 83 7.21 -20.80 -6.28
N LEU A 84 8.05 -20.33 -7.20
CA LEU A 84 8.00 -20.69 -8.61
C LEU A 84 9.35 -21.24 -9.08
N ALA A 85 9.32 -22.26 -9.92
CA ALA A 85 10.46 -22.75 -10.66
C ALA A 85 10.70 -21.89 -11.92
N ARG A 86 11.88 -22.01 -12.52
CA ARG A 86 12.29 -21.20 -13.70
C ARG A 86 11.39 -21.42 -14.94
N ASP A 87 10.66 -22.52 -15.00
CA ASP A 87 9.66 -22.83 -16.02
C ASP A 87 8.26 -22.25 -15.71
N GLY A 88 8.11 -21.57 -14.57
CA GLY A 88 6.85 -21.01 -14.11
C GLY A 88 5.96 -22.00 -13.35
N GLN A 89 6.43 -23.21 -13.06
CA GLN A 89 5.69 -24.18 -12.24
C GLN A 89 5.71 -23.78 -10.77
N ILE A 90 4.64 -24.11 -10.04
CA ILE A 90 4.60 -23.93 -8.59
C ILE A 90 5.52 -24.95 -7.92
N VAL A 91 6.34 -24.47 -7.00
CA VAL A 91 7.20 -25.31 -6.17
C VAL A 91 6.60 -25.39 -4.77
N GLY A 92 6.33 -26.62 -4.32
CA GLY A 92 5.69 -26.86 -3.02
C GLY A 92 4.23 -26.43 -2.99
N ASN A 93 3.78 -25.96 -1.82
CA ASN A 93 2.40 -25.58 -1.61
C ASN A 93 2.28 -24.04 -1.52
N PRO A 94 1.35 -23.42 -2.26
CA PRO A 94 0.96 -22.04 -2.02
C PRO A 94 0.49 -21.85 -0.57
N ASP A 95 0.95 -20.79 0.07
CA ASP A 95 0.45 -20.34 1.37
C ASP A 95 -0.59 -19.24 1.15
N VAL A 96 -1.71 -19.34 1.86
CA VAL A 96 -2.85 -18.44 1.70
C VAL A 96 -3.35 -18.01 3.06
N GLN A 97 -3.23 -16.73 3.33
CA GLN A 97 -3.62 -16.10 4.58
C GLN A 97 -4.83 -15.20 4.32
N VAL A 98 -5.81 -15.26 5.22
CA VAL A 98 -7.05 -14.48 5.14
C VAL A 98 -7.28 -13.74 6.45
N THR A 99 -7.75 -12.52 6.34
CA THR A 99 -8.11 -11.68 7.49
C THR A 99 -9.41 -10.93 7.21
N GLY A 100 -10.17 -10.56 8.25
CA GLY A 100 -11.47 -9.88 8.11
C GLY A 100 -12.60 -10.82 7.67
N GLY A 101 -13.83 -10.30 7.62
CA GLY A 101 -15.05 -11.07 7.31
C GLY A 101 -15.34 -12.23 8.27
N GLY A 102 -16.41 -12.97 8.00
CA GLY A 102 -16.76 -14.17 8.77
C GLY A 102 -15.96 -15.40 8.34
N GLU A 103 -15.85 -16.40 9.23
CA GLU A 103 -15.10 -17.65 8.99
C GLU A 103 -15.51 -18.36 7.69
N ARG A 104 -16.80 -18.35 7.35
CA ARG A 104 -17.31 -18.95 6.11
C ARG A 104 -16.77 -18.23 4.86
N ALA A 105 -16.71 -16.90 4.89
CA ALA A 105 -16.18 -16.11 3.78
C ALA A 105 -14.66 -16.31 3.65
N GLN A 106 -13.94 -16.29 4.78
CA GLN A 106 -12.52 -16.60 4.84
C GLN A 106 -12.20 -17.96 4.23
N LYS A 107 -12.87 -19.03 4.69
CA LYS A 107 -12.66 -20.40 4.17
C LYS A 107 -12.91 -20.48 2.67
N SER A 108 -14.03 -19.89 2.21
CA SER A 108 -14.38 -19.88 0.78
C SER A 108 -13.32 -19.18 -0.08
N LEU A 109 -12.77 -18.06 0.41
CA LEU A 109 -11.73 -17.31 -0.30
C LEU A 109 -10.37 -18.00 -0.25
N THR A 110 -10.01 -18.62 0.86
CA THR A 110 -8.81 -19.46 0.95
C THR A 110 -8.85 -20.58 -0.08
N ASP A 111 -9.96 -21.32 -0.12
CA ASP A 111 -10.15 -22.44 -1.04
C ASP A 111 -10.16 -21.94 -2.51
N SER A 112 -10.77 -20.79 -2.77
CA SER A 112 -10.79 -20.20 -4.11
C SER A 112 -9.41 -19.72 -4.55
N GLY A 113 -8.69 -19.01 -3.68
CA GLY A 113 -7.34 -18.51 -3.96
C GLY A 113 -6.36 -19.64 -4.24
N LEU A 114 -6.40 -20.71 -3.43
CA LEU A 114 -5.55 -21.88 -3.68
C LEU A 114 -5.84 -22.53 -5.04
N ARG A 115 -7.12 -22.65 -5.42
CA ARG A 115 -7.50 -23.18 -6.75
C ARG A 115 -7.07 -22.25 -7.88
N ALA A 116 -7.25 -20.95 -7.73
CA ALA A 116 -6.91 -19.95 -8.74
C ALA A 116 -5.41 -19.97 -9.05
N VAL A 117 -4.58 -19.98 -8.01
CA VAL A 117 -3.12 -20.08 -8.12
C VAL A 117 -2.71 -21.36 -8.86
N ARG A 118 -3.25 -22.51 -8.45
CA ARG A 118 -2.93 -23.80 -9.08
C ARG A 118 -3.35 -23.88 -10.55
N ARG A 119 -4.47 -23.26 -10.91
CA ARG A 119 -4.97 -23.20 -12.30
C ARG A 119 -4.22 -22.20 -13.17
N ALA A 120 -3.65 -21.16 -12.57
CA ALA A 120 -2.89 -20.15 -13.29
C ALA A 120 -1.48 -20.63 -13.67
N ALA A 121 -0.97 -21.67 -13.01
CA ALA A 121 0.29 -22.31 -13.38
C ALA A 121 0.14 -23.13 -14.67
N PRO A 122 1.19 -23.18 -15.52
CA PRO A 122 2.49 -22.52 -15.37
C PRO A 122 2.48 -21.02 -15.70
N PHE A 123 3.28 -20.23 -14.97
CA PHE A 123 3.47 -18.79 -15.19
C PHE A 123 4.53 -18.50 -16.26
N THR A 124 4.29 -18.94 -17.49
CA THR A 124 5.26 -18.89 -18.60
C THR A 124 5.55 -17.49 -19.15
N MET A 125 4.77 -16.49 -18.75
CA MET A 125 4.94 -15.09 -19.16
C MET A 125 6.08 -14.36 -18.41
N LEU A 126 6.70 -14.99 -17.41
CA LEU A 126 7.75 -14.37 -16.61
C LEU A 126 9.12 -14.46 -17.33
N PRO A 127 9.90 -13.36 -17.36
CA PRO A 127 11.20 -13.33 -18.01
C PRO A 127 12.22 -14.19 -17.25
N LYS A 128 12.78 -15.20 -17.91
CA LYS A 128 13.70 -16.19 -17.32
C LYS A 128 15.02 -15.59 -16.82
N ASP A 129 15.46 -14.50 -17.43
CA ASP A 129 16.64 -13.72 -17.07
C ASP A 129 16.50 -13.01 -15.71
N LYS A 130 15.26 -12.78 -15.25
CA LYS A 130 14.97 -12.15 -13.95
C LYS A 130 14.47 -13.11 -12.89
N TYR A 131 14.80 -14.39 -13.00
CA TYR A 131 14.27 -15.44 -12.12
C TYR A 131 14.38 -15.12 -10.63
N ASP A 132 15.50 -14.54 -10.18
CA ASP A 132 15.67 -14.20 -8.76
C ASP A 132 14.63 -13.21 -8.25
N ALA A 133 14.06 -12.37 -9.13
CA ALA A 133 13.04 -11.38 -8.78
C ALA A 133 11.64 -11.94 -8.62
N TRP A 134 11.35 -13.13 -9.13
CA TRP A 134 10.01 -13.69 -9.14
C TRP A 134 9.91 -15.15 -8.68
N LYS A 135 11.04 -15.79 -8.34
CA LYS A 135 11.07 -17.15 -7.78
C LYS A 135 10.24 -17.31 -6.49
N GLU A 136 10.01 -16.22 -5.78
CA GLU A 136 9.19 -16.16 -4.57
C GLU A 136 8.44 -14.82 -4.55
N VAL A 137 7.12 -14.87 -4.47
CA VAL A 137 6.27 -13.68 -4.61
C VAL A 137 5.09 -13.74 -3.65
N VAL A 138 4.73 -12.57 -3.13
CA VAL A 138 3.60 -12.37 -2.21
C VAL A 138 2.61 -11.41 -2.84
N PHE A 139 1.36 -11.83 -2.98
CA PHE A 139 0.26 -11.03 -3.50
C PHE A 139 -0.72 -10.70 -2.40
N ASN A 140 -1.17 -9.45 -2.37
CA ASN A 140 -2.28 -9.02 -1.55
C ASN A 140 -3.47 -8.72 -2.48
N PHE A 141 -4.62 -9.32 -2.19
CA PHE A 141 -5.89 -9.09 -2.87
C PHE A 141 -6.86 -8.48 -1.87
N ASP A 142 -7.44 -7.34 -2.25
CA ASP A 142 -8.59 -6.77 -1.58
C ASP A 142 -9.85 -7.27 -2.29
N THR A 143 -10.67 -8.06 -1.59
CA THR A 143 -11.83 -8.71 -2.22
C THR A 143 -13.00 -7.75 -2.43
N SER A 144 -12.95 -6.53 -1.86
CA SER A 144 -13.89 -5.47 -2.22
C SER A 144 -13.87 -5.17 -3.72
N ALA A 145 -12.70 -5.26 -4.36
CA ALA A 145 -12.55 -5.05 -5.81
C ALA A 145 -13.08 -6.22 -6.65
N LEU A 146 -13.22 -7.42 -6.07
CA LEU A 146 -13.69 -8.63 -6.75
C LEU A 146 -15.20 -8.83 -6.67
N THR A 147 -15.90 -7.96 -5.93
CA THR A 147 -17.33 -8.11 -5.59
C THR A 147 -18.19 -6.95 -6.14
N GLN A 148 -17.63 -6.16 -7.05
CA GLN A 148 -18.34 -5.10 -7.78
C GLN A 148 -19.32 -5.64 -8.82
#